data_AF-A0A7Y6MWD6-F1
#
_entry.id   AF-A0A7Y6MWD6-F1
#
_cell.length_a   1.000
_cell.length_b   1.000
_cell.length_c   1.000
_cell.angle_alpha   90.00
_cell.angle_beta   90.00
_cell.angle_gamma   90.00
#
_symmetry.space_group_name_H-M   'P 1'
#
loop_
_entity.id
_entity.type
_entity.pdbx_description
1 polymer ?
#
loop_
_entity_poly.entity_id
_entity_poly.type
_entity_poly.pdbx_seq_one_letter_code
_entity_poly.pdbx_strand_id
1 'polypeptide(L)' 'MTQEDFGLVSSRTYISTVERGLKSPTLGKIEQLADVLGVHPLTLLAVAYMERLTPKEVERTIALLRSRLLAVASE' A
#
# COMPACT_ATOMS: atom_id res chain seq x y z
N MET A 1 1.08 -2.20 -17.23
CA MET A 1 2.15 -2.46 -16.27
C MET A 1 2.05 -3.91 -15.84
N THR A 2 3.14 -4.66 -15.95
CA THR A 2 3.21 -6.10 -15.69
C THR A 2 4.14 -6.36 -14.51
N GLN A 3 4.15 -7.59 -13.99
CA GLN A 3 5.11 -7.97 -12.94
C GLN A 3 6.58 -7.87 -13.38
N GLU A 4 6.84 -7.82 -14.69
CA GLU A 4 8.20 -7.69 -15.23
C GLU A 4 8.77 -6.28 -15.02
N ASP A 5 7.89 -5.27 -14.93
CA ASP A 5 8.27 -3.87 -14.65
C ASP A 5 8.91 -3.72 -13.25
N PHE A 6 8.68 -4.69 -12.34
CA PHE A 6 9.30 -4.72 -11.01
C PHE A 6 10.69 -5.36 -10.99
N GLY A 7 11.19 -5.90 -12.10
CA GLY A 7 12.43 -6.68 -12.16
C GLY A 7 13.69 -5.95 -11.67
N LEU A 8 13.68 -4.61 -11.69
CA LEU A 8 14.75 -3.76 -11.14
C LEU A 8 14.73 -3.65 -9.61
N VAL A 9 13.58 -3.91 -8.99
CA VAL A 9 13.33 -3.69 -7.56
C VAL A 9 13.15 -5.01 -6.80
N SER A 10 12.53 -6.01 -7.43
CA SER A 10 12.21 -7.31 -6.82
C SER A 10 12.03 -8.39 -7.88
N SER A 11 12.36 -9.64 -7.53
CA SER A 11 12.08 -10.76 -8.42
C SER A 11 10.57 -10.99 -8.57
N ARG A 12 10.14 -11.47 -9.74
CA ARG A 12 8.75 -11.87 -9.99
C ARG A 12 8.22 -12.85 -8.94
N THR A 13 9.05 -13.81 -8.52
CA THR A 13 8.73 -14.76 -7.45
C THR A 13 8.45 -14.03 -6.13
N TYR A 14 9.26 -13.03 -5.77
CA TYR A 14 9.03 -12.25 -4.55
C TYR A 14 7.70 -11.49 -4.62
N ILE A 15 7.43 -10.78 -5.73
CA ILE A 15 6.17 -10.06 -5.94
C ILE A 15 4.98 -11.01 -5.81
N SER A 16 5.02 -12.17 -6.48
CA SER A 16 3.97 -13.19 -6.38
C SER A 16 3.78 -13.71 -4.95
N THR A 17 4.84 -13.86 -4.15
CA THR A 17 4.71 -14.27 -2.73
C THR A 17 4.06 -13.18 -1.87
N VAL A 18 4.31 -11.91 -2.16
CA VAL A 18 3.70 -10.78 -1.44
C VAL A 18 2.21 -10.67 -1.78
N GLU A 19 1.85 -10.72 -3.07
CA GLU A 19 0.45 -10.67 -3.52
C GLU A 19 -0.40 -11.80 -2.94
N ARG A 20 0.20 -12.98 -2.71
CA ARG A 20 -0.47 -14.14 -2.09
C ARG A 20 -0.50 -14.09 -0.56
N GLY A 21 0.01 -13.02 0.06
CA GLY A 21 0.10 -12.89 1.52
C GLY A 21 1.10 -13.84 2.19
N LEU A 22 2.00 -14.47 1.43
CA LEU A 22 3.01 -15.40 1.96
C LEU A 22 4.24 -14.69 2.53
N LYS A 23 4.44 -13.42 2.18
CA LYS A 23 5.50 -12.56 2.73
C LYS A 23 4.95 -11.19 3.04
N SER A 24 5.38 -10.64 4.18
CA SER A 24 5.18 -9.23 4.52
C SER A 24 6.39 -8.41 4.05
N PRO A 25 6.23 -7.50 3.08
CA PRO A 25 7.32 -6.63 2.65
C PRO A 25 7.68 -5.62 3.75
N THR A 26 8.94 -5.17 3.77
CA THR A 26 9.36 -4.06 4.64
C THR A 26 8.81 -2.73 4.12
N LEU A 27 8.79 -1.68 4.95
CA LEU A 27 8.37 -0.34 4.51
C LEU A 27 9.20 0.17 3.32
N GLY A 28 10.53 0.05 3.38
CA GLY A 28 11.40 0.43 2.25
C GLY A 28 11.11 -0.37 0.98
N LYS A 29 10.66 -1.64 1.11
CA LYS A 29 10.21 -2.40 -0.08
C LYS A 29 8.88 -1.86 -0.60
N ILE A 30 7.94 -1.50 0.26
CA ILE A 30 6.66 -0.89 -0.13
C ILE A 30 6.91 0.43 -0.88
N GLU A 31 7.86 1.26 -0.43
CA GLU A 31 8.25 2.50 -1.12
C GLU A 31 8.74 2.24 -2.54
N GLN A 32 9.67 1.28 -2.71
CA GLN A 32 10.17 0.94 -4.04
C GLN A 32 9.09 0.37 -4.97
N LEU A 33 8.16 -0.43 -4.42
CA LEU A 33 7.01 -0.92 -5.20
C LEU A 33 6.08 0.22 -5.59
N ALA A 34 5.81 1.14 -4.67
CA ALA A 34 4.94 2.29 -4.91
C ALA A 34 5.51 3.23 -5.99
N ASP A 35 6.84 3.41 -6.01
CA ASP A 35 7.55 4.18 -7.03
C ASP A 35 7.36 3.58 -8.44
N VAL A 36 7.56 2.26 -8.59
CA VAL A 36 7.30 1.54 -9.85
C VAL A 36 5.83 1.66 -10.27
N LEU A 37 4.91 1.64 -9.31
CA LEU A 37 3.47 1.76 -9.51
C LEU A 37 3.01 3.20 -9.80
N GLY A 38 3.87 4.21 -9.60
CA GLY A 38 3.51 5.63 -9.71
C GLY A 38 2.48 6.08 -8.67
N VAL A 39 2.46 5.48 -7.49
CA VAL A 39 1.54 5.83 -6.40
C VAL A 39 2.29 6.13 -5.10
N HIS A 40 1.65 6.83 -4.18
CA HIS A 40 2.21 7.03 -2.85
C HIS A 40 2.22 5.69 -2.06
N PRO A 41 3.26 5.36 -1.28
CA PRO A 41 3.33 4.10 -0.52
C PRO A 41 2.17 3.93 0.48
N LEU A 42 1.67 5.03 1.04
CA LEU A 42 0.45 5.00 1.88
C LEU A 42 -0.78 4.50 1.13
N THR A 43 -0.87 4.67 -0.19
CA THR A 43 -1.96 4.13 -1.00
C THR A 43 -1.96 2.60 -0.97
N LEU A 44 -0.78 1.98 -1.10
CA LEU A 44 -0.65 0.51 -1.02
C LEU A 44 -1.04 -0.02 0.35
N LEU A 45 -0.58 0.65 1.41
CA LEU A 45 -0.97 0.30 2.77
C LEU A 45 -2.49 0.45 2.95
N ALA A 46 -3.07 1.56 2.51
CA ALA A 46 -4.51 1.80 2.64
C ALA A 46 -5.33 0.72 1.91
N VAL A 47 -4.96 0.37 0.68
CA VAL A 47 -5.62 -0.71 -0.09
C VAL A 47 -5.54 -2.05 0.64
N ALA A 48 -4.40 -2.39 1.24
CA ALA A 48 -4.24 -3.63 2.01
C ALA A 48 -5.17 -3.72 3.23
N TYR A 49 -5.57 -2.59 3.82
CA TYR A 49 -6.57 -2.56 4.89
C TYR A 49 -8.02 -2.52 4.38
N MET A 50 -8.23 -2.00 3.16
CA MET A 50 -9.57 -1.86 2.55
C MET A 50 -10.15 -3.16 2.01
N GLU A 51 -9.34 -4.20 1.76
CA GLU A 51 -9.81 -5.49 1.22
C GLU A 51 -10.95 -6.11 2.05
N ARG A 52 -11.04 -5.76 3.35
CA ARG A 52 -12.07 -6.25 4.29
C ARG A 52 -13.22 -5.27 4.53
N LEU A 53 -13.27 -4.15 3.81
CA LEU A 53 -14.21 -3.06 4.05
C LEU A 53 -15.20 -2.93 2.91
N THR A 54 -16.45 -2.65 3.24
CA THR A 54 -17.43 -2.15 2.27
C THR A 54 -17.05 -0.74 1.81
N PRO A 55 -17.52 -0.27 0.63
CA PRO A 55 -17.22 1.08 0.14
C PRO A 55 -17.53 2.19 1.17
N LYS A 56 -18.63 2.05 1.91
CA LYS A 56 -19.02 3.00 2.96
C LYS A 56 -18.04 2.98 4.15
N GLU A 57 -17.53 1.82 4.53
CA GLU A 57 -16.51 1.70 5.58
C GLU A 57 -15.16 2.24 5.14
N VAL A 58 -14.80 2.08 3.86
CA VAL A 58 -13.62 2.71 3.27
C VAL A 58 -13.69 4.23 3.40
N GLU A 59 -14.78 4.84 2.93
CA GLU A 59 -14.98 6.30 3.02
C GLU A 59 -14.87 6.81 4.46
N ARG A 60 -15.56 6.12 5.39
CA ARG A 60 -15.52 6.47 6.82
C ARG A 60 -14.11 6.37 7.40
N THR A 61 -13.37 5.32 7.03
CA THR A 61 -12.01 5.07 7.52
C THR A 61 -11.04 6.13 7.01
N ILE A 62 -11.11 6.47 5.71
CA ILE A 62 -10.28 7.53 5.11
C ILE A 62 -10.58 8.89 5.78
N ALA A 63 -11.85 9.22 5.99
CA ALA A 63 -12.24 10.47 6.64
C ALA A 63 -11.68 10.58 8.07
N LEU A 64 -11.76 9.49 8.84
CA LEU A 64 -11.20 9.43 10.19
C LEU A 64 -9.67 9.56 10.18
N LEU A 65 -8.99 8.84 9.27
CA LEU A 65 -7.53 8.87 9.14
C LEU A 65 -7.06 10.29 8.82
N ARG A 66 -7.70 10.97 7.87
CA ARG A 66 -7.39 12.36 7.52
C ARG A 66 -7.52 13.29 8.72
N SER A 67 -8.63 13.20 9.46
CA SER A 67 -8.85 14.02 10.66
C SER A 67 -7.76 13.81 11.70
N ARG A 68 -7.39 12.56 11.99
CA ARG A 68 -6.33 12.22 12.94
C ARG A 68 -4.95 12.71 12.50
N LEU A 69 -4.60 12.53 11.22
CA LEU A 69 -3.31 12.98 10.70
C LEU A 69 -3.17 14.50 10.78
N LEU A 70 -4.23 15.25 10.47
CA LEU A 70 -4.21 16.72 10.59
C LEU A 70 -4.08 17.18 12.05
N ALA A 71 -4.73 16.50 12.99
CA ALA A 71 -4.58 16.79 14.41
C ALA A 71 -3.13 16.59 14.88
N VAL A 72 -2.53 15.43 14.57
CA VAL A 72 -1.13 15.13 14.95
C VAL A 72 -0.14 16.07 14.26
N ALA A 73 -0.37 16.46 13.01
CA ALA A 73 0.51 17.38 12.30
C ALA A 73 0.41 18.84 12.78
N SER A 74 -0.61 19.16 13.59
CA SER A 74 -0.81 20.49 14.17
C SER A 74 -0.32 20.57 15.63
N GLU A 75 0.22 19.47 16.17
CA GLU A 75 0.92 19.37 17.47
C GLU A 75 2.44 19.48 17.25
#